data_AF-A0AAE0NDR5-F1
#
_entry.id   AF-A0AAE0NDR5-F1
#
_cell.length_a   1.000
_cell.length_b   1.000
_cell.length_c   1.000
_cell.angle_alpha   90.00
_cell.angle_beta   90.00
_cell.angle_gamma   90.00
#
_symmetry.space_group_name_H-M   'P 1'
#
loop_
_entity.id
_entity.type
_entity.pdbx_description
1 polymer ?
#
loop_
_entity_poly.entity_id
_entity_poly.type
_entity_poly.pdbx_seq_one_letter_code
_entity_poly.pdbx_strand_id
1 'polypeptide(L)'
;MHHSGLETQIEGVKDLCSDRNKCSDDIIVKLSDANGTGEVPDAQSRDGLWKRVFSNGWNTNCPNIHPGPIRARRGVESMTQVGTWKVNLPAPSTPSKRKRNENVTPNAHRLTGAPAFIKPNMNWDDFGVSFSVCDAKGSGASAKYVALNPGWTLQQARAEAMMHWDEHEVERIIEYNAKLAVCFARSRLLALHRASGSGGTTLPQGSRPVGTLNEVAINTDDFVKLVTCADKMKEMATLVNESEKIASARPIKKKKLADSA
;
A
#
# COMPACT_ATOMS: atom_id res chain seq x y z
N MET A 1 3.38 -6.16 57.09
CA MET A 1 4.10 -5.96 55.82
C MET A 1 3.07 -5.72 54.74
N HIS A 2 2.93 -4.47 54.29
CA HIS A 2 2.00 -4.11 53.21
C HIS A 2 2.65 -4.43 51.87
N HIS A 3 2.09 -5.38 51.12
CA HIS A 3 2.40 -5.52 49.70
C HIS A 3 1.72 -4.35 48.98
N SER A 4 2.51 -3.34 48.62
CA SER A 4 2.15 -2.31 47.66
C SER A 4 1.87 -2.98 46.31
N GLY A 5 0.61 -3.28 46.03
CA GLY A 5 0.12 -3.77 44.74
C GLY A 5 0.22 -2.69 43.66
N LEU A 6 1.44 -2.35 43.26
CA LEU A 6 1.69 -1.60 42.04
C LEU A 6 1.44 -2.56 40.87
N GLU A 7 0.41 -2.29 40.07
CA GLU A 7 0.23 -2.93 38.76
C GLU A 7 1.57 -2.87 38.02
N THR A 8 2.16 -4.04 37.76
CA THR A 8 3.53 -4.12 37.25
C THR A 8 3.51 -3.74 35.77
N GLN A 9 3.91 -2.50 35.49
CA GLN A 9 4.09 -1.96 34.15
C GLN A 9 4.87 -2.94 33.27
N ILE A 10 4.34 -3.23 32.08
CA ILE A 10 5.06 -3.98 31.04
C ILE A 10 5.83 -2.95 30.21
N GLU A 11 7.16 -3.00 30.29
CA GLU A 11 8.08 -2.02 29.68
C GLU A 11 8.78 -2.55 28.43
N GLY A 12 8.88 -3.87 28.28
CA GLY A 12 9.52 -4.47 27.12
C GLY A 12 9.28 -5.95 26.94
N VAL A 13 9.91 -6.51 25.89
CA VAL A 13 9.78 -7.92 25.49
C VAL A 13 10.12 -8.88 26.63
N LYS A 14 11.13 -8.54 27.45
CA LYS A 14 11.58 -9.33 28.61
C LYS A 14 10.50 -9.50 29.69
N ASP A 15 9.50 -8.62 29.72
CA ASP A 15 8.40 -8.65 30.69
C ASP A 15 7.21 -9.49 30.19
N LEU A 16 7.29 -10.02 28.97
CA LEU A 16 6.26 -10.90 28.40
C LEU A 16 6.51 -12.35 28.82
N CYS A 17 5.48 -12.98 29.41
CA CYS A 17 5.47 -14.44 29.57
C CYS A 17 5.23 -15.14 28.21
N SER A 18 5.50 -16.44 28.15
CA SER A 18 5.35 -17.27 26.93
C SER A 18 3.96 -17.12 26.27
N ASP A 19 2.89 -17.13 27.08
CA ASP A 19 1.52 -17.03 26.56
C ASP A 19 1.21 -15.63 26.02
N ARG A 20 1.71 -14.58 26.68
CA ARG A 20 1.59 -13.19 26.18
C ARG A 20 2.41 -12.99 24.91
N ASN A 21 3.53 -13.68 24.77
CA ASN A 21 4.34 -13.61 23.56
C ASN A 21 3.61 -14.15 22.33
N LYS A 22 2.74 -15.16 22.52
CA LYS A 22 1.94 -15.81 21.46
C LYS A 22 0.56 -15.18 21.23
N CYS A 23 0.15 -14.22 22.06
CA CYS A 23 -1.21 -13.68 22.01
C CYS A 23 -1.52 -12.87 20.74
N SER A 24 -0.50 -12.58 19.92
CA SER A 24 -0.62 -11.80 18.67
C SER A 24 -0.30 -12.64 17.43
N ASP A 25 -0.28 -13.97 17.53
CA ASP A 25 0.02 -14.86 16.39
C ASP A 25 -0.98 -14.68 15.24
N ASP A 26 -2.28 -14.50 15.53
CA ASP A 26 -3.30 -14.18 14.53
C ASP A 26 -3.06 -12.83 13.83
N ILE A 27 -2.50 -11.84 14.54
CA ILE A 27 -2.14 -10.55 13.95
C ILE A 27 -0.97 -10.73 12.97
N ILE A 28 0.02 -11.57 13.32
CA ILE A 28 1.14 -11.91 12.43
C ILE A 28 0.64 -12.62 11.18
N VAL A 29 -0.25 -13.61 11.32
CA VAL A 29 -0.86 -14.31 10.18
C VAL A 29 -1.61 -13.33 9.28
N LYS A 30 -2.48 -12.47 9.85
CA LYS A 30 -3.25 -11.50 9.06
C LYS A 30 -2.38 -10.44 8.38
N LEU A 31 -1.34 -9.98 9.05
CA LEU A 31 -0.33 -9.09 8.47
C LEU A 31 0.37 -9.77 7.29
N SER A 32 0.73 -11.05 7.43
CA SER A 32 1.38 -11.80 6.38
C SER A 32 0.48 -12.02 5.18
N ASP A 33 -0.78 -12.42 5.41
CA ASP A 33 -1.78 -12.60 4.35
C ASP A 33 -1.98 -11.29 3.56
N ALA A 34 -2.09 -10.16 4.27
CA ALA A 34 -2.28 -8.86 3.66
C ALA A 34 -1.05 -8.41 2.85
N ASN A 35 0.16 -8.69 3.33
CA ASN A 35 1.41 -8.33 2.65
C ASN A 35 1.85 -9.36 1.60
N GLY A 36 1.20 -10.52 1.53
CA GLY A 36 1.58 -11.62 0.62
C GLY A 36 2.92 -12.29 0.95
N THR A 37 3.37 -12.24 2.21
CA THR A 37 4.70 -12.78 2.60
C THR A 37 4.68 -14.28 2.87
N GLY A 38 3.52 -14.88 3.20
CA GLY A 38 3.41 -16.29 3.57
C GLY A 38 4.14 -16.67 4.86
N GLU A 39 4.45 -15.69 5.70
CA GLU A 39 5.08 -15.82 7.00
C GLU A 39 4.15 -16.52 7.99
N VAL A 40 4.71 -17.51 8.68
CA VAL A 40 4.02 -18.27 9.74
C VAL A 40 4.59 -17.84 11.10
N PRO A 41 3.77 -17.66 12.15
CA PRO A 41 4.26 -17.22 13.46
C PRO A 41 5.27 -18.17 14.08
N ASP A 42 6.47 -17.67 14.32
CA ASP A 42 7.62 -18.35 14.90
C ASP A 42 8.30 -17.48 15.97
N ALA A 43 9.49 -17.85 16.45
CA ALA A 43 10.18 -17.06 17.46
C ALA A 43 10.66 -15.69 16.91
N GLN A 44 11.08 -15.64 15.65
CA GLN A 44 11.68 -14.47 15.02
C GLN A 44 10.63 -13.40 14.69
N SER A 45 9.52 -13.81 14.07
CA SER A 45 8.38 -12.96 13.73
C SER A 45 7.74 -12.34 14.98
N ARG A 46 7.57 -13.13 16.05
CA ARG A 46 7.10 -12.64 17.36
C ARG A 46 8.06 -11.60 17.95
N ASP A 47 9.35 -11.92 18.02
CA ASP A 47 10.37 -10.97 18.51
C ASP A 47 10.38 -9.68 17.67
N GLY A 48 10.26 -9.78 16.34
CA GLY A 48 10.17 -8.65 15.43
C GLY A 48 8.95 -7.77 15.71
N LEU A 49 7.77 -8.36 15.90
CA LEU A 49 6.55 -7.63 16.25
C LEU A 49 6.70 -6.94 17.61
N TRP A 50 7.12 -7.67 18.64
CA TRP A 50 7.19 -7.11 19.99
C TRP A 50 8.27 -6.03 20.13
N LYS A 51 9.42 -6.16 19.44
CA LYS A 51 10.41 -5.07 19.33
C LYS A 51 9.81 -3.79 18.75
N ARG A 52 8.94 -3.90 17.73
CA ARG A 52 8.22 -2.76 17.17
C ARG A 52 7.16 -2.22 18.13
N VAL A 53 6.46 -3.09 18.85
CA VAL A 53 5.46 -2.70 19.87
C VAL A 53 6.07 -1.82 20.95
N PHE A 54 7.24 -2.18 21.47
CA PHE A 54 7.94 -1.40 22.51
C PHE A 54 8.92 -0.37 21.96
N SER A 55 8.93 -0.14 20.64
CA SER A 55 9.79 0.88 20.03
C SER A 55 9.43 2.29 20.51
N ASN A 56 10.39 3.20 20.43
CA ASN A 56 10.26 4.59 20.86
C ASN A 56 9.83 4.77 22.33
N GLY A 57 10.18 3.79 23.18
CA GLY A 57 9.89 3.84 24.63
C GLY A 57 8.43 3.62 25.00
N TRP A 58 7.62 3.08 24.07
CA TRP A 58 6.22 2.76 24.37
C TRP A 58 6.13 1.67 25.45
N ASN A 59 5.23 1.86 26.41
CA ASN A 59 4.88 0.88 27.44
C ASN A 59 3.37 0.95 27.73
N THR A 60 2.90 0.11 28.65
CA THR A 60 1.47 0.01 29.00
C THR A 60 0.85 1.26 29.65
N ASN A 61 1.64 2.24 30.07
CA ASN A 61 1.16 3.56 30.52
C ASN A 61 1.07 4.58 29.37
N CYS A 62 1.63 4.28 28.20
CA CYS A 62 1.57 5.15 27.03
C CYS A 62 0.22 5.02 26.29
N PRO A 63 -0.25 6.09 25.62
CA PRO A 63 -1.41 5.99 24.76
C PRO A 63 -1.16 5.05 23.58
N ASN A 64 -2.20 4.36 23.14
CA ASN A 64 -2.20 3.60 21.89
C ASN A 64 -3.08 4.33 20.87
N ILE A 65 -2.46 4.88 19.83
CA ILE A 65 -3.12 5.73 18.85
C ILE A 65 -3.24 4.96 17.54
N HIS A 66 -4.45 4.87 16.98
CA HIS A 66 -4.66 4.27 15.67
C HIS A 66 -3.91 5.09 14.60
N PRO A 67 -3.23 4.45 13.61
CA PRO A 67 -2.45 5.16 12.59
C PRO A 67 -3.29 5.98 11.58
N GLY A 68 -4.59 6.12 11.78
CA GLY A 68 -5.53 6.71 10.82
C GLY A 68 -5.64 5.92 9.50
N PRO A 69 -6.26 6.50 8.45
CA PRO A 69 -6.32 5.89 7.12
C PRO A 69 -4.95 5.92 6.45
N ILE A 70 -4.70 4.96 5.56
CA ILE A 70 -3.49 4.93 4.75
C ILE A 70 -3.34 6.21 3.92
N ARG A 71 -2.13 6.77 3.90
CA ARG A 71 -1.84 7.99 3.12
C ARG A 71 -2.14 7.78 1.63
N ALA A 72 -2.55 8.85 0.94
CA ALA A 72 -2.65 8.86 -0.51
C ALA A 72 -1.25 8.70 -1.17
N ARG A 73 -1.23 8.18 -2.40
CA ARG A 73 -0.02 8.11 -3.22
C ARG A 73 0.41 9.50 -3.66
N ARG A 74 1.71 9.79 -3.60
CA ARG A 74 2.29 11.02 -4.15
C ARG A 74 2.48 10.87 -5.66
N GLY A 75 2.48 11.99 -6.37
CA GLY A 75 2.72 11.98 -7.82
C GLY A 75 4.02 11.26 -8.19
N VAL A 76 5.11 11.56 -7.48
CA VAL A 76 6.43 10.95 -7.68
C VAL A 76 6.46 9.43 -7.43
N GLU A 77 5.53 8.90 -6.65
CA GLU A 77 5.44 7.45 -6.37
C GLU A 77 4.66 6.70 -7.45
N SER A 78 3.88 7.42 -8.26
CA SER A 78 2.96 6.83 -9.24
C SER A 78 3.26 7.21 -10.69
N MET A 79 4.29 8.05 -10.91
CA MET A 79 4.67 8.57 -12.22
C MET A 79 6.17 8.40 -12.40
N THR A 80 6.56 7.75 -13.49
CA THR A 80 7.96 7.53 -13.85
C THR A 80 8.32 8.40 -15.04
N GLN A 81 9.43 9.14 -14.94
CA GLN A 81 9.92 9.93 -16.07
C GLN A 81 10.48 8.99 -17.14
N VAL A 82 9.96 9.07 -18.36
CA VAL A 82 10.33 8.16 -19.46
C VAL A 82 10.99 8.87 -20.64
N GLY A 83 11.12 10.20 -20.56
CA GLY A 83 11.69 11.02 -21.61
C GLY A 83 11.23 12.47 -21.54
N THR A 84 11.13 13.10 -22.70
CA THR A 84 10.73 14.51 -22.85
C THR A 84 9.69 14.70 -23.96
N TRP A 85 9.04 15.86 -23.99
CA TRP A 85 8.09 16.19 -25.06
C TRP A 85 8.80 16.61 -26.35
N LYS A 86 8.40 16.02 -27.48
CA LYS A 86 8.85 16.40 -28.84
C LYS A 86 8.27 17.73 -29.33
N VAL A 87 7.15 18.13 -28.75
CA VAL A 87 6.37 19.31 -29.15
C VAL A 87 5.78 19.99 -27.92
N ASN A 88 5.41 21.26 -28.06
CA ASN A 88 4.53 21.92 -27.10
C ASN A 88 3.17 21.19 -27.08
N LEU A 89 2.77 20.66 -25.93
CA LEU A 89 1.54 19.89 -25.83
C LEU A 89 0.30 20.80 -25.93
N PRO A 90 -0.73 20.38 -26.67
CA PRO A 90 -2.00 21.12 -26.74
C PRO A 90 -2.66 21.16 -25.37
N ALA A 91 -3.38 22.23 -25.02
CA ALA A 91 -4.03 22.41 -23.72
C ALA A 91 -4.76 21.14 -23.21
N PRO A 92 -4.80 20.88 -21.88
CA PRO A 92 -5.41 19.67 -21.35
C PRO A 92 -6.83 19.47 -21.86
N SER A 93 -7.17 18.24 -22.24
CA SER A 93 -8.44 17.90 -22.88
C SER A 93 -9.65 17.90 -21.94
N THR A 94 -9.48 18.10 -20.63
CA THR A 94 -10.57 18.03 -19.65
C THR A 94 -11.57 19.20 -19.77
N PRO A 95 -12.89 18.94 -19.81
CA PRO A 95 -13.92 19.96 -20.05
C PRO A 95 -13.88 21.12 -19.05
N SER A 96 -13.53 20.85 -17.80
CA SER A 96 -13.45 21.83 -16.70
C SER A 96 -12.31 22.84 -16.85
N LYS A 97 -11.32 22.58 -17.71
CA LYS A 97 -10.21 23.51 -17.98
C LYS A 97 -10.32 24.27 -19.31
N ARG A 98 -11.28 23.91 -20.17
CA ARG A 98 -11.53 24.62 -21.44
C ARG A 98 -12.13 26.02 -21.23
N LYS A 99 -12.91 26.24 -20.16
CA LYS A 99 -13.65 27.49 -19.94
C LYS A 99 -12.83 28.66 -19.36
N ARG A 100 -11.56 28.48 -18.98
CA ARG A 100 -10.82 29.49 -18.20
C ARG A 100 -9.68 30.20 -18.91
N ASN A 101 -9.44 29.90 -20.18
CA ASN A 101 -8.09 30.02 -20.73
C ASN A 101 -8.06 30.69 -22.11
N GLU A 102 -8.53 31.94 -22.17
CA GLU A 102 -8.24 32.84 -23.31
C GLU A 102 -6.91 33.61 -23.12
N ASN A 103 -6.30 33.59 -21.92
CA ASN A 103 -5.03 34.28 -21.62
C ASN A 103 -4.04 33.38 -20.85
N VAL A 104 -3.64 32.24 -21.43
CA VAL A 104 -2.77 31.26 -20.74
C VAL A 104 -1.32 31.47 -21.14
N THR A 105 -0.50 31.85 -20.17
CA THR A 105 0.94 31.63 -20.24
C THR A 105 1.23 30.16 -20.56
N PRO A 106 2.21 29.85 -21.45
CA PRO A 106 2.55 28.47 -21.75
C PRO A 106 2.91 27.72 -20.48
N ASN A 107 2.21 26.63 -20.19
CA ASN A 107 2.50 25.80 -19.02
C ASN A 107 3.88 25.15 -19.22
N ALA A 108 4.88 25.56 -18.44
CA ALA A 108 6.27 25.16 -18.61
C ALA A 108 6.47 23.64 -18.68
N HIS A 109 5.70 22.88 -17.91
CA HIS A 109 5.76 21.40 -17.90
C HIS A 109 5.26 20.72 -19.18
N ARG A 110 4.70 21.51 -20.10
CA ARG A 110 4.06 21.06 -21.34
C ARG A 110 4.74 21.62 -22.58
N LEU A 111 5.88 22.30 -22.40
CA LEU A 111 6.72 22.77 -23.49
C LEU A 111 7.58 21.63 -24.05
N THR A 112 8.00 21.77 -25.31
CA THR A 112 9.03 20.91 -25.92
C THR A 112 10.25 20.83 -25.01
N GLY A 113 10.80 19.62 -24.85
CA GLY A 113 11.94 19.35 -23.98
C GLY A 113 11.59 19.18 -22.49
N ALA A 114 10.39 19.56 -22.04
CA ALA A 114 10.00 19.31 -20.65
C ALA A 114 9.77 17.80 -20.39
N PRO A 115 9.90 17.34 -19.14
CA PRO A 115 9.79 15.92 -18.81
C PRO A 115 8.41 15.33 -19.11
N ALA A 116 8.43 14.13 -19.69
CA ALA A 116 7.25 13.30 -19.94
C ALA A 116 7.25 12.08 -19.01
N PHE A 117 6.08 11.76 -18.47
CA PHE A 117 5.92 10.69 -17.49
C PHE A 117 4.95 9.62 -17.98
N ILE A 118 5.17 8.37 -17.56
CA ILE A 118 4.18 7.30 -17.64
C ILE A 118 3.64 7.02 -16.23
N LYS A 119 2.32 6.87 -16.16
CA LYS A 119 1.60 6.46 -14.97
C LYS A 119 0.89 5.12 -15.24
N PRO A 120 1.27 4.05 -14.53
CA PRO A 120 0.47 2.83 -14.47
C PRO A 120 -0.87 3.11 -13.78
N ASN A 121 -1.95 2.54 -14.30
CA ASN A 121 -3.26 2.54 -13.67
C ASN A 121 -3.72 1.09 -13.61
N MET A 122 -3.76 0.56 -12.39
CA MET A 122 -4.31 -0.76 -12.14
C MET A 122 -5.82 -0.75 -12.34
N ASN A 123 -6.30 -1.74 -13.09
CA ASN A 123 -7.72 -2.03 -13.17
C ASN A 123 -8.06 -2.90 -11.95
N TRP A 124 -8.77 -2.33 -10.97
CA TRP A 124 -9.10 -3.05 -9.74
C TRP A 124 -10.25 -4.04 -9.96
N ASP A 125 -11.25 -3.65 -10.75
CA ASP A 125 -12.45 -4.44 -11.03
C ASP A 125 -12.28 -5.40 -12.23
N ASP A 126 -11.13 -5.35 -12.92
CA ASP A 126 -10.87 -6.10 -14.15
C ASP A 126 -9.40 -6.59 -14.19
N PHE A 127 -8.99 -7.11 -15.34
CA PHE A 127 -7.64 -7.61 -15.59
C PHE A 127 -6.66 -6.51 -16.03
N GLY A 128 -5.41 -6.67 -15.60
CA GLY A 128 -4.26 -5.99 -16.16
C GLY A 128 -4.01 -4.55 -15.69
N VAL A 129 -3.05 -3.94 -16.37
CA VAL A 129 -2.52 -2.60 -16.07
C VAL A 129 -2.60 -1.76 -17.34
N SER A 130 -3.22 -0.58 -17.22
CA SER A 130 -3.24 0.41 -18.28
C SER A 130 -2.19 1.50 -18.04
N PHE A 131 -1.76 2.18 -19.11
CA PHE A 131 -0.69 3.18 -19.03
C PHE A 131 -1.15 4.49 -19.62
N SER A 132 -1.04 5.55 -18.82
CA SER A 132 -1.31 6.91 -19.27
C SER A 132 -0.01 7.70 -19.33
N VAL A 133 0.21 8.42 -20.42
CA VAL A 133 1.30 9.39 -20.52
C VAL A 133 0.81 10.73 -19.96
N CYS A 134 1.60 11.40 -19.13
CA CYS A 134 1.21 12.64 -18.48
C CYS A 134 2.38 13.61 -18.28
N ASP A 135 2.05 14.88 -18.02
CA ASP A 135 3.01 15.91 -17.61
C ASP A 135 3.37 15.81 -16.11
N ALA A 136 4.29 16.66 -15.66
CA ALA A 136 4.74 16.71 -14.27
C ALA A 136 3.62 17.02 -13.24
N LYS A 137 2.44 17.47 -13.71
CA LYS A 137 1.25 17.71 -12.88
C LYS A 137 0.22 16.57 -13.00
N GLY A 138 0.56 15.48 -13.66
CA GLY A 138 -0.32 14.33 -13.87
C GLY A 138 -1.42 14.56 -14.91
N SER A 139 -1.34 15.63 -15.72
CA SER A 139 -2.33 15.86 -16.78
C SER A 139 -2.01 15.02 -18.00
N GLY A 140 -3.01 14.28 -18.50
CA GLY A 140 -2.85 13.33 -19.60
C GLY A 140 -2.39 13.97 -20.93
N ALA A 141 -1.62 13.20 -21.68
CA ALA A 141 -1.12 13.54 -23.01
C ALA A 141 -1.03 12.29 -23.91
N SER A 142 -0.90 12.48 -25.22
CA SER A 142 -0.72 11.37 -26.16
C SER A 142 0.74 10.89 -26.16
N ALA A 143 0.95 9.58 -26.13
CA ALA A 143 2.27 8.94 -26.21
C ALA A 143 3.05 9.32 -27.48
N LYS A 144 2.36 9.69 -28.57
CA LYS A 144 3.02 10.10 -29.83
C LYS A 144 3.90 11.34 -29.69
N TYR A 145 3.66 12.16 -28.66
CA TYR A 145 4.42 13.37 -28.39
C TYR A 145 5.66 13.14 -27.54
N VAL A 146 5.93 11.90 -27.11
CA VAL A 146 7.08 11.57 -26.26
C VAL A 146 8.30 11.24 -27.11
N ALA A 147 9.43 11.87 -26.81
CA ALA A 147 10.76 11.37 -27.10
C ALA A 147 11.20 10.55 -25.90
N LEU A 148 11.26 9.23 -26.04
CA LEU A 148 11.69 8.34 -24.96
C LEU A 148 13.18 8.54 -24.66
N ASN A 149 13.60 8.14 -23.47
CA ASN A 149 15.01 8.06 -23.10
C ASN A 149 15.81 7.25 -24.16
N PRO A 150 17.07 7.62 -24.45
CA PRO A 150 17.88 6.91 -25.44
C PRO A 150 17.92 5.40 -25.19
N GLY A 151 17.64 4.62 -26.24
CA GLY A 151 17.62 3.14 -26.17
C GLY A 151 16.33 2.55 -25.60
N TRP A 152 15.39 3.34 -25.10
CA TRP A 152 14.14 2.82 -24.55
C TRP A 152 13.08 2.60 -25.63
N THR A 153 12.45 1.43 -25.58
CA THR A 153 11.18 1.17 -26.26
C THR A 153 10.02 1.60 -25.38
N LEU A 154 8.81 1.72 -25.96
CA LEU A 154 7.62 2.00 -25.16
C LEU A 154 7.31 0.85 -24.18
N GLN A 155 7.63 -0.39 -24.57
CA GLN A 155 7.51 -1.57 -23.71
C GLN A 155 8.45 -1.46 -22.50
N GLN A 156 9.73 -1.11 -22.72
CA GLN A 156 10.68 -0.89 -21.62
C GLN A 156 10.17 0.22 -20.69
N ALA A 157 9.76 1.36 -21.24
CA ALA A 157 9.27 2.48 -20.45
C ALA A 157 8.04 2.12 -19.57
N ARG A 158 7.18 1.22 -20.05
CA ARG A 158 6.04 0.70 -19.28
C ARG A 158 6.49 -0.27 -18.18
N ALA A 159 7.43 -1.16 -18.48
CA ALA A 159 7.98 -2.08 -17.50
C ALA A 159 8.67 -1.34 -16.34
N GLU A 160 9.50 -0.34 -16.65
CA GLU A 160 10.13 0.55 -15.66
C GLU A 160 9.08 1.27 -14.81
N ALA A 161 8.01 1.77 -15.44
CA ALA A 161 6.94 2.44 -14.72
C ALA A 161 6.18 1.50 -13.77
N MET A 162 5.98 0.23 -14.15
CA MET A 162 5.38 -0.77 -13.25
C MET A 162 6.29 -1.06 -12.06
N MET A 163 7.59 -1.30 -12.31
CA MET A 163 8.56 -1.59 -11.24
C MET A 163 8.62 -0.45 -10.22
N HIS A 164 8.72 0.79 -10.71
CA HIS A 164 8.70 1.98 -9.87
C HIS A 164 7.43 2.10 -9.03
N TRP A 165 6.27 1.80 -9.63
CA TRP A 165 4.99 1.81 -8.89
C TRP A 165 4.96 0.71 -7.83
N ASP A 166 5.39 -0.50 -8.18
CA ASP A 166 5.37 -1.67 -7.30
C ASP A 166 6.28 -1.46 -6.08
N GLU A 167 7.50 -0.98 -6.29
CA GLU A 167 8.44 -0.67 -5.20
C GLU A 167 7.83 0.32 -4.18
N HIS A 168 7.23 1.40 -4.66
CA HIS A 168 6.61 2.40 -3.79
C HIS A 168 5.30 1.92 -3.14
N GLU A 169 4.51 1.09 -3.83
CA GLU A 169 3.29 0.54 -3.23
C GLU A 169 3.63 -0.49 -2.15
N VAL A 170 4.62 -1.36 -2.39
CA VAL A 170 5.15 -2.30 -1.40
C VAL A 170 5.57 -1.56 -0.14
N GLU A 171 6.41 -0.53 -0.28
CA GLU A 171 6.84 0.29 0.87
C GLU A 171 5.64 0.90 1.60
N ARG A 172 4.74 1.55 0.86
CA ARG A 172 3.57 2.24 1.41
C ARG A 172 2.62 1.31 2.17
N ILE A 173 2.30 0.15 1.61
CA ILE A 173 1.37 -0.81 2.21
C ILE A 173 2.02 -1.53 3.40
N ILE A 174 3.26 -2.03 3.24
CA ILE A 174 3.96 -2.75 4.31
C ILE A 174 4.18 -1.84 5.52
N GLU A 175 4.60 -0.59 5.31
CA GLU A 175 4.81 0.36 6.41
C GLU A 175 3.49 0.64 7.15
N TYR A 176 2.39 0.83 6.41
CA TYR A 176 1.07 1.07 7.00
C TYR A 176 0.56 -0.14 7.78
N ASN A 177 0.59 -1.33 7.19
CA ASN A 177 0.15 -2.56 7.83
C ASN A 177 1.01 -2.88 9.07
N ALA A 178 2.32 -2.62 9.03
CA ALA A 178 3.17 -2.77 10.21
C ALA A 178 2.75 -1.85 11.36
N LYS A 179 2.33 -0.60 11.08
CA LYS A 179 1.81 0.32 12.10
C LYS A 179 0.48 -0.17 12.68
N LEU A 180 -0.42 -0.71 11.84
CA LEU A 180 -1.67 -1.33 12.31
C LEU A 180 -1.40 -2.54 13.20
N ALA A 181 -0.51 -3.45 12.78
CA ALA A 181 -0.17 -4.64 13.56
C ALA A 181 0.37 -4.27 14.95
N VAL A 182 1.25 -3.26 15.03
CA VAL A 182 1.72 -2.71 16.31
C VAL A 182 0.57 -2.15 17.14
N CYS A 183 -0.33 -1.37 16.53
CA CYS A 183 -1.48 -0.81 17.24
C CYS A 183 -2.40 -1.90 17.81
N PHE A 184 -2.70 -2.93 17.04
CA PHE A 184 -3.54 -4.05 17.49
C PHE A 184 -2.87 -4.91 18.55
N ALA A 185 -1.57 -5.19 18.42
CA ALA A 185 -0.81 -5.91 19.44
C ALA A 185 -0.76 -5.13 20.76
N ARG A 186 -0.60 -3.79 20.71
CA ARG A 186 -0.68 -2.91 21.88
C ARG A 186 -2.07 -2.95 22.53
N SER A 187 -3.15 -2.84 21.75
CA SER A 187 -4.52 -2.97 22.26
C SER A 187 -4.75 -4.30 22.96
N ARG A 188 -4.27 -5.40 22.37
CA ARG A 188 -4.40 -6.73 22.96
C ARG A 188 -3.61 -6.86 24.26
N LEU A 189 -2.37 -6.37 24.28
CA LEU A 189 -1.54 -6.37 25.48
C LEU A 189 -2.22 -5.57 26.61
N LEU A 190 -2.76 -4.39 26.32
CA LEU A 190 -3.50 -3.57 27.28
C LEU A 190 -4.75 -4.27 27.81
N ALA A 191 -5.49 -4.99 26.97
CA ALA A 191 -6.66 -5.78 27.39
C ALA A 191 -6.26 -6.94 28.32
N LEU A 192 -5.24 -7.71 27.96
CA LEU A 192 -4.73 -8.82 28.77
C LEU A 192 -4.14 -8.35 30.11
N HIS A 193 -3.41 -7.23 30.09
CA HIS A 193 -2.82 -6.64 31.29
C HIS A 193 -3.90 -6.28 32.33
N ARG A 194 -4.99 -5.64 31.88
CA ARG A 194 -6.14 -5.30 32.75
C ARG A 194 -6.90 -6.51 33.25
N ALA A 195 -7.13 -7.50 32.40
CA ALA A 195 -7.76 -8.75 32.82
C ALA A 195 -6.94 -9.46 33.93
N SER A 196 -5.61 -9.30 33.92
CA SER A 196 -4.73 -9.83 34.97
C SER A 196 -4.78 -9.02 36.27
N GLY A 197 -5.02 -7.70 36.21
CA GLY A 197 -5.12 -6.80 37.38
C GLY A 197 -6.50 -6.74 38.04
N SER A 198 -7.56 -7.19 37.34
CA SER A 198 -8.96 -7.12 37.83
C SER A 198 -9.32 -8.18 38.88
N GLY A 199 -8.36 -8.99 39.32
CA GLY A 199 -8.49 -9.93 40.43
C GLY A 199 -8.42 -9.24 41.80
N GLY A 200 -9.38 -8.38 42.12
CA GLY A 200 -9.69 -7.99 43.50
C GLY A 200 -8.80 -6.94 44.17
N THR A 201 -8.81 -5.69 43.69
CA THR A 201 -8.58 -4.54 44.59
C THR A 201 -9.23 -3.27 44.05
N THR A 202 -9.98 -2.57 44.90
CA THR A 202 -10.46 -1.20 44.66
C THR A 202 -9.28 -0.28 44.39
N LEU A 203 -9.25 0.37 43.23
CA LEU A 203 -8.22 1.33 42.84
C LEU A 203 -8.17 2.51 43.83
N PRO A 204 -6.98 2.95 44.27
CA PRO A 204 -6.83 4.17 45.07
C PRO A 204 -7.34 5.41 44.32
N GLN A 205 -7.98 6.35 45.01
CA GLN A 205 -8.33 7.66 44.44
C GLN A 205 -7.07 8.39 43.96
N GLY A 206 -6.89 8.47 42.64
CA GLY A 206 -5.77 9.17 42.00
C GLY A 206 -4.99 8.35 40.97
N SER A 207 -5.17 7.03 40.91
CA SER A 207 -4.64 6.23 39.80
C SER A 207 -5.48 6.48 38.55
N ARG A 208 -4.86 6.97 37.48
CA ARG A 208 -5.51 7.04 36.16
C ARG A 208 -5.85 5.60 35.76
N PRO A 209 -7.12 5.28 35.44
CA PRO A 209 -7.45 3.96 34.92
C PRO A 209 -6.61 3.74 33.66
N VAL A 210 -5.87 2.63 33.61
CA VAL A 210 -5.29 2.15 32.36
C VAL A 210 -6.45 1.99 31.37
N GLY A 211 -6.43 2.74 30.26
CA GLY A 211 -7.15 2.34 29.05
C GLY A 211 -8.44 3.05 28.63
N THR A 212 -9.05 4.00 29.35
CA THR A 212 -10.31 4.60 28.84
C THR A 212 -10.14 5.48 27.58
N LEU A 213 -8.93 5.96 27.29
CA LEU A 213 -8.59 6.76 26.11
C LEU A 213 -7.69 6.02 25.08
N ASN A 214 -7.33 4.76 25.36
CA ASN A 214 -6.26 4.04 24.63
C ASN A 214 -6.76 2.78 23.92
N GLU A 215 -8.06 2.50 23.91
CA GLU A 215 -8.61 1.32 23.27
C GLU A 215 -8.87 1.58 21.79
N VAL A 216 -8.02 0.99 20.97
CA VAL A 216 -8.30 0.80 19.56
C VAL A 216 -8.93 -0.58 19.41
N ALA A 217 -10.17 -0.64 18.90
CA ALA A 217 -10.82 -1.89 18.55
C ALA A 217 -9.95 -2.66 17.55
N ILE A 218 -9.70 -3.93 17.84
CA ILE A 218 -8.91 -4.78 16.93
C ILE A 218 -9.83 -5.20 15.80
N ASN A 219 -9.59 -4.65 14.61
CA ASN A 219 -10.24 -5.08 13.38
C ASN A 219 -9.17 -5.48 12.37
N THR A 220 -8.90 -6.78 12.25
CA THR A 220 -7.87 -7.28 11.32
C THR A 220 -8.27 -7.12 9.85
N ASP A 221 -9.52 -6.78 9.56
CA ASP A 221 -9.96 -6.42 8.21
C ASP A 221 -9.48 -5.02 7.78
N ASP A 222 -8.93 -4.21 8.72
CA ASP A 222 -8.33 -2.91 8.41
C ASP A 222 -6.97 -3.02 7.72
N PHE A 223 -6.36 -4.22 7.71
CA PHE A 223 -5.14 -4.46 6.93
C PHE A 223 -5.42 -4.28 5.44
N VAL A 224 -4.54 -3.54 4.78
CA VAL A 224 -4.68 -3.29 3.33
C VAL A 224 -3.96 -4.38 2.57
N LYS A 225 -4.69 -5.11 1.71
CA LYS A 225 -4.09 -6.10 0.83
C LYS A 225 -3.12 -5.44 -0.16
N LEU A 226 -1.87 -5.88 -0.16
CA LEU A 226 -0.88 -5.51 -1.16
C LEU A 226 -1.24 -6.18 -2.50
N VAL A 227 -1.36 -5.38 -3.54
CA VAL A 227 -1.55 -5.84 -4.92
C VAL A 227 -0.63 -5.03 -5.81
N THR A 228 0.21 -5.72 -6.56
CA THR A 228 1.19 -5.09 -7.46
C THR A 228 0.72 -5.08 -8.92
N CYS A 229 1.33 -4.23 -9.73
CA CYS A 229 1.24 -4.28 -11.19
C CYS A 229 1.70 -5.66 -11.69
N ALA A 230 2.77 -6.22 -11.12
CA ALA A 230 3.22 -7.57 -11.45
C ALA A 230 2.12 -8.63 -11.20
N ASP A 231 1.39 -8.55 -10.08
CA ASP A 231 0.28 -9.47 -9.81
C ASP A 231 -0.85 -9.33 -10.83
N LYS A 232 -1.23 -8.10 -11.17
CA LYS A 232 -2.23 -7.85 -12.22
C LYS A 232 -1.81 -8.32 -13.60
N MET A 233 -0.51 -8.29 -13.91
CA MET A 233 0.00 -8.84 -15.16
C MET A 233 0.04 -10.37 -15.16
N LYS A 234 0.25 -11.02 -14.01
CA LYS A 234 0.10 -12.48 -13.89
C LYS A 234 -1.35 -12.91 -14.13
N GLU A 235 -2.32 -12.19 -13.54
CA GLU A 235 -3.76 -12.43 -13.80
C GLU A 235 -4.08 -12.32 -15.30
N MET A 236 -3.55 -11.28 -15.97
CA MET A 236 -3.71 -11.11 -17.42
C MET A 236 -3.05 -12.25 -18.22
N ALA A 237 -1.87 -12.74 -17.80
CA ALA A 237 -1.21 -13.86 -18.45
C ALA A 237 -2.06 -15.14 -18.40
N THR A 238 -2.75 -15.40 -17.28
CA THR A 238 -3.72 -16.50 -17.18
C THR A 238 -4.85 -16.36 -18.20
N LEU A 239 -5.40 -15.15 -18.36
CA LEU A 239 -6.45 -14.89 -19.35
C LEU A 239 -5.96 -15.10 -20.78
N VAL A 240 -4.73 -14.68 -21.10
CA VAL A 240 -4.10 -14.92 -22.41
C VAL A 240 -4.00 -16.41 -22.68
N ASN A 241 -3.50 -17.20 -21.73
CA ASN A 241 -3.36 -18.65 -21.87
C ASN A 241 -4.72 -19.33 -22.15
N GLU A 242 -5.78 -18.93 -21.44
CA GLU A 242 -7.12 -19.49 -21.70
C GLU A 242 -7.68 -19.06 -23.06
N SER A 243 -7.43 -17.82 -23.47
CA SER A 243 -7.82 -17.32 -24.79
C SER A 243 -7.15 -18.11 -25.92
N GLU A 244 -5.87 -18.46 -25.77
CA GLU A 244 -5.12 -19.26 -26.74
C GLU A 244 -5.63 -20.70 -26.83
N LYS A 245 -5.97 -21.32 -25.69
CA LYS A 245 -6.59 -22.66 -25.67
C LYS A 245 -7.92 -22.66 -26.41
N ILE A 246 -8.78 -21.67 -26.16
CA ILE A 246 -10.07 -21.53 -26.84
C ILE A 246 -9.87 -21.29 -28.34
N ALA A 247 -8.96 -20.40 -28.72
CA ALA A 247 -8.67 -20.09 -30.13
C ALA A 247 -8.15 -21.32 -30.89
N SER A 248 -7.39 -22.19 -30.23
CA SER A 248 -6.91 -23.45 -30.80
C SER A 248 -8.04 -24.44 -31.03
N ALA A 249 -9.02 -24.51 -30.11
CA ALA A 249 -10.21 -25.36 -30.25
C ALA A 249 -11.24 -24.80 -31.24
N ARG A 250 -11.28 -23.48 -31.42
CA ARG A 250 -12.22 -22.77 -32.30
C ARG A 250 -11.47 -21.75 -33.16
N PRO A 251 -10.78 -22.19 -34.23
CA PRO A 251 -9.94 -21.32 -35.03
C PRO A 251 -10.75 -20.19 -35.66
N ILE A 252 -10.35 -18.95 -35.39
CA ILE A 252 -10.93 -17.77 -36.03
C ILE A 252 -10.44 -17.75 -37.49
N LYS A 253 -11.36 -18.01 -38.43
CA LYS A 253 -11.06 -17.93 -39.87
C LYS A 253 -10.94 -16.45 -40.27
N LYS A 254 -9.71 -15.98 -40.47
CA LYS A 254 -9.46 -14.70 -41.12
C LYS A 254 -9.72 -14.87 -42.62
N LYS A 255 -10.77 -14.25 -43.15
CA LYS A 255 -11.00 -14.18 -44.60
C LYS A 255 -9.96 -13.24 -45.21
N LYS A 256 -9.36 -13.63 -46.32
CA LYS A 256 -8.59 -12.69 -47.14
C LYS A 256 -9.58 -11.77 -47.87
N LEU A 257 -9.11 -10.58 -48.22
CA LEU A 257 -9.88 -9.63 -49.04
C LEU A 257 -10.34 -10.27 -50.36
N ALA A 258 -9.54 -11.18 -50.92
CA ALA A 258 -9.86 -11.93 -52.14
C ALA A 258 -10.95 -13.00 -51.96
N ASP A 259 -11.27 -13.41 -50.72
CA ASP A 259 -12.28 -14.46 -50.43
C ASP A 259 -13.69 -13.87 -50.26
N SER A 260 -13.89 -12.59 -50.61
CA SER A 260 -15.13 -11.83 -50.42
C SER A 260 -15.86 -11.49 -51.74
N ALA A 261 -15.45 -12.15 -52.83
CA ALA A 261 -16.11 -12.06 -54.14
C ALA A 261 -17.18 -13.15 -54.31
#